data_AF-A0A933XUJ7-F1
#
_entry.id   AF-A0A933XUJ7-F1
#
_cell.length_a   1.000
_cell.length_b   1.000
_cell.length_c   1.000
_cell.angle_alpha   90.00
_cell.angle_beta   90.00
_cell.angle_gamma   90.00
#
_symmetry.space_group_name_H-M   'P 1'
#
loop_
_entity.id
_entity.type
_entity.pdbx_description
1 polymer ?
#
loop_
_entity_poly.entity_id
_entity_poly.type
_entity_poly.pdbx_seq_one_letter_code
_entity_poly.pdbx_strand_id
1 'polypeptide(L)'
;MIARRSVWADEQVAELAAKFVSAADEVHHLQRGDDVECKLFQKLAEQGHYAGRTEPSDTRQGIYACTATGVLLASVNTNEPRRMRRMLERALERWQELPLEQRVVADLGEPVLKRLEARYPTDGLVLHQYSRDLEREPALRDWRANAWNQDFVWFTRVEARALAPATLEVGATTPWPSELARRLARCHLVDNVRGQVSAFRRGSVEKAELQSCVTSVADGRATLEFRGVSRATENGAWPVAGFKDRVAPGEQSRGFRAELAGRAVFELASQRFVEFELAAVGTRFGGSQFNGRDGDLEPAPMGVWFELASDAPAERVAPALVWEYGW
;
A
#
# COMPACT_ATOMS: atom_id res chain seq x y z
N MET A 1 -4.23 2.18 -0.91
CA MET A 1 -4.37 3.17 0.20
C MET A 1 -3.96 4.54 -0.31
N ILE A 2 -4.45 5.62 0.30
CA ILE A 2 -3.80 6.93 0.25
C ILE A 2 -3.88 7.41 1.69
N ALA A 3 -2.76 7.69 2.30
CA ALA A 3 -2.75 8.25 3.64
C ALA A 3 -3.00 9.77 3.53
N ARG A 4 -4.26 10.12 3.28
CA ARG A 4 -4.74 11.50 3.40
C ARG A 4 -5.08 11.75 4.87
N ARG A 5 -5.18 13.02 5.29
CA ARG A 5 -5.82 13.35 6.57
C ARG A 5 -7.18 12.65 6.60
N SER A 6 -7.23 11.58 7.36
CA SER A 6 -8.29 10.60 7.27
C SER A 6 -9.54 11.19 7.91
N VAL A 7 -10.72 10.82 7.42
CA VAL A 7 -11.98 11.16 8.08
C VAL A 7 -11.99 10.71 9.55
N TRP A 8 -11.19 9.69 9.87
CA TRP A 8 -10.96 9.14 11.20
C TRP A 8 -10.13 10.05 12.14
N ALA A 9 -9.53 11.13 11.63
CA ALA A 9 -8.84 12.13 12.45
C ALA A 9 -9.77 13.25 12.98
N ASP A 10 -11.05 13.26 12.60
CA ASP A 10 -12.06 14.11 13.23
C ASP A 10 -12.44 13.51 14.58
N GLU A 11 -12.31 14.30 15.65
CA GLU A 11 -12.50 13.84 17.04
C GLU A 11 -13.87 13.20 17.25
N GLN A 12 -14.94 13.82 16.74
CA GLN A 12 -16.29 13.29 16.88
C GLN A 12 -16.51 12.01 16.05
N VAL A 13 -15.87 11.89 14.88
CA VAL A 13 -15.86 10.63 14.13
C VAL A 13 -15.14 9.54 14.93
N ALA A 14 -13.99 9.86 15.55
CA ALA A 14 -13.22 8.91 16.35
C ALA A 14 -13.99 8.44 17.58
N GLU A 15 -14.66 9.34 18.31
CA GLU A 15 -15.52 9.01 19.46
C GLU A 15 -16.67 8.06 19.07
N LEU A 16 -17.29 8.29 17.91
CA LEU A 16 -18.32 7.40 17.39
C LEU A 16 -17.74 6.06 16.95
N ALA A 17 -16.62 6.06 16.23
CA ALA A 17 -15.96 4.86 15.73
C ALA A 17 -15.48 3.93 16.87
N ALA A 18 -15.12 4.49 18.04
CA ALA A 18 -14.76 3.72 19.23
C ALA A 18 -15.89 2.82 19.76
N LYS A 19 -17.13 3.02 19.33
CA LYS A 19 -18.29 2.17 19.65
C LYS A 19 -18.44 0.97 18.70
N PHE A 20 -17.54 0.83 17.73
CA PHE A 20 -17.54 -0.23 16.73
C PHE A 20 -16.24 -1.05 16.81
N VAL A 21 -16.32 -2.31 16.38
CA VAL A 21 -15.11 -3.06 16.02
C VAL A 21 -14.69 -2.61 14.63
N SER A 22 -13.64 -1.79 14.56
CA SER A 22 -13.16 -1.23 13.30
C SER A 22 -12.20 -2.20 12.61
N ALA A 23 -12.38 -2.38 11.30
CA ALA A 23 -11.48 -3.12 10.43
C ALA A 23 -11.32 -2.37 9.10
N ALA A 24 -10.17 -2.55 8.46
CA ALA A 24 -9.89 -2.05 7.12
C ALA A 24 -9.35 -3.21 6.28
N ASP A 25 -9.72 -3.23 5.01
CA ASP A 25 -9.35 -4.31 4.11
C ASP A 25 -9.18 -3.79 2.67
N GLU A 26 -8.47 -4.57 1.85
CA GLU A 26 -8.21 -4.27 0.46
C GLU A 26 -9.44 -4.64 -0.39
N VAL A 27 -9.99 -3.63 -1.07
CA VAL A 27 -11.27 -3.76 -1.79
C VAL A 27 -11.14 -4.54 -3.10
N HIS A 28 -9.96 -4.55 -3.75
CA HIS A 28 -9.75 -5.20 -5.04
C HIS A 28 -10.02 -6.70 -4.96
N HIS A 29 -9.52 -7.39 -3.92
CA HIS A 29 -9.83 -8.79 -3.63
C HIS A 29 -11.31 -8.98 -3.29
N LEU A 30 -11.79 -8.28 -2.24
CA LEU A 30 -13.13 -8.48 -1.72
C LEU A 30 -14.24 -8.27 -2.76
N GLN A 31 -14.07 -7.31 -3.67
CA GLN A 31 -15.07 -7.00 -4.68
C GLN A 31 -15.07 -7.94 -5.90
N ARG A 32 -14.06 -8.80 -6.06
CA ARG A 32 -13.89 -9.68 -7.25
C ARG A 32 -13.81 -11.18 -6.92
N GLY A 33 -13.32 -11.54 -5.74
CA GLY A 33 -13.14 -12.92 -5.34
C GLY A 33 -14.45 -13.67 -5.09
N ASP A 34 -14.36 -14.99 -4.97
CA ASP A 34 -15.48 -15.91 -4.78
C ASP A 34 -15.46 -16.65 -3.42
N ASP A 35 -14.44 -16.38 -2.59
CA ASP A 35 -14.32 -16.89 -1.24
C ASP A 35 -15.40 -16.31 -0.30
N VAL A 36 -15.60 -16.95 0.86
CA VAL A 36 -16.71 -16.66 1.77
C VAL A 36 -16.75 -15.20 2.22
N GLU A 37 -15.60 -14.61 2.50
CA GLU A 37 -15.46 -13.20 2.87
C GLU A 37 -15.83 -12.25 1.73
N CYS A 38 -15.44 -12.58 0.50
CA CYS A 38 -15.72 -11.78 -0.69
C CYS A 38 -17.21 -11.75 -0.95
N LYS A 39 -17.87 -12.92 -0.86
CA LYS A 39 -19.33 -13.04 -1.00
C LYS A 39 -20.07 -12.27 0.09
N LEU A 40 -19.60 -12.34 1.34
CA LEU A 40 -20.17 -11.55 2.44
C LEU A 40 -20.03 -10.05 2.18
N PHE A 41 -18.83 -9.57 1.83
CA PHE A 41 -18.60 -8.17 1.51
C PHE A 41 -19.44 -7.70 0.32
N GLN A 42 -19.48 -8.47 -0.78
CA GLN A 42 -20.27 -8.14 -1.96
C GLN A 42 -21.76 -8.02 -1.61
N LYS A 43 -22.32 -8.97 -0.84
CA LYS A 43 -23.69 -8.87 -0.33
C LYS A 43 -23.93 -7.55 0.40
N LEU A 44 -23.05 -7.19 1.34
CA LEU A 44 -23.17 -5.95 2.12
C LEU A 44 -23.07 -4.71 1.22
N ALA A 45 -22.18 -4.73 0.23
CA ALA A 45 -22.02 -3.65 -0.74
C ALA A 45 -23.30 -3.44 -1.57
N GLU A 46 -23.87 -4.50 -2.12
CA GLU A 46 -25.10 -4.44 -2.93
C GLU A 46 -26.34 -4.03 -2.12
N GLN A 47 -26.33 -4.22 -0.79
CA GLN A 47 -27.37 -3.70 0.12
C GLN A 47 -27.15 -2.24 0.53
N GLY A 48 -25.94 -1.72 0.32
CA GLY A 48 -25.50 -0.43 0.83
C GLY A 48 -25.78 0.74 -0.09
N HIS A 49 -24.86 1.71 -0.09
CA HIS A 49 -24.92 2.89 -0.96
C HIS A 49 -24.68 2.57 -2.44
N TYR A 50 -24.48 1.29 -2.78
CA TYR A 50 -24.50 0.76 -4.15
C TYR A 50 -25.85 0.14 -4.52
N ALA A 51 -26.79 -0.02 -3.58
CA ALA A 51 -28.11 -0.60 -3.85
C ALA A 51 -28.89 0.16 -4.92
N GLY A 52 -29.68 -0.57 -5.71
CA GLY A 52 -30.58 -0.01 -6.72
C GLY A 52 -29.87 0.45 -8.00
N ARG A 53 -28.59 0.16 -8.18
CA ARG A 53 -27.88 0.42 -9.44
C ARG A 53 -28.34 -0.54 -10.52
N THR A 54 -28.69 0.01 -11.67
CA THR A 54 -29.09 -0.74 -12.88
C THR A 54 -27.89 -1.11 -13.75
N GLU A 55 -26.72 -0.50 -13.50
CA GLU A 55 -25.48 -0.78 -14.20
C GLU A 55 -24.42 -1.31 -13.21
N PRO A 56 -23.60 -2.30 -13.62
CA PRO A 56 -22.50 -2.80 -12.80
C PRO A 56 -21.54 -1.68 -12.38
N SER A 57 -21.16 -1.62 -11.11
CA SER A 57 -20.09 -0.74 -10.65
C SER A 57 -18.77 -1.50 -10.58
N ASP A 58 -17.72 -0.97 -11.20
CA ASP A 58 -16.37 -1.53 -11.14
C ASP A 58 -15.68 -1.34 -9.77
N THR A 59 -16.37 -0.76 -8.79
CA THR A 59 -15.85 -0.46 -7.46
C THR A 59 -16.91 -0.63 -6.40
N ARG A 60 -16.53 -1.20 -5.25
CA ARG A 60 -17.35 -1.31 -4.03
C ARG A 60 -16.73 -0.55 -2.85
N GLN A 61 -15.88 0.44 -3.15
CA GLN A 61 -15.21 1.27 -2.13
C GLN A 61 -16.21 1.98 -1.22
N GLY A 62 -15.94 1.98 0.07
CA GLY A 62 -16.73 2.72 1.04
C GLY A 62 -16.52 2.22 2.45
N ILE A 63 -17.32 2.76 3.36
CA ILE A 63 -17.38 2.38 4.77
C ILE A 63 -18.73 1.71 4.98
N TYR A 64 -18.72 0.55 5.63
CA TYR A 64 -19.88 -0.27 5.90
C TYR A 64 -19.92 -0.58 7.39
N ALA A 65 -21.04 -0.30 8.04
CA ALA A 65 -21.34 -0.75 9.37
C ALA A 65 -22.32 -1.91 9.25
N CYS A 66 -21.94 -3.07 9.78
CA CYS A 66 -22.72 -4.30 9.73
C CYS A 66 -22.59 -5.07 11.04
N THR A 67 -23.58 -5.93 11.31
CA THR A 67 -23.52 -6.90 12.40
C THR A 67 -22.57 -8.05 12.04
N ALA A 68 -22.14 -8.81 13.06
CA ALA A 68 -21.38 -10.04 12.85
C ALA A 68 -22.20 -11.14 12.12
N THR A 69 -23.55 -11.07 12.17
CA THR A 69 -24.46 -11.93 11.38
C THR A 69 -24.55 -11.52 9.89
N GLY A 70 -23.85 -10.46 9.47
CA GLY A 70 -23.89 -9.98 8.08
C GLY A 70 -25.17 -9.22 7.72
N VAL A 71 -25.76 -8.52 8.68
CA VAL A 71 -26.85 -7.54 8.48
C VAL A 71 -26.23 -6.15 8.32
N LEU A 72 -26.51 -5.49 7.20
CA LEU A 72 -26.05 -4.12 6.97
C LEU A 72 -26.85 -3.13 7.83
N LEU A 73 -26.16 -2.32 8.63
CA LEU A 73 -26.74 -1.24 9.43
C LEU A 73 -26.73 0.06 8.64
N ALA A 74 -25.58 0.46 8.12
CA ALA A 74 -25.45 1.66 7.30
C ALA A 74 -24.19 1.59 6.44
N SER A 75 -24.12 2.39 5.38
CA SER A 75 -22.89 2.56 4.61
C SER A 75 -22.84 3.92 3.95
N VAL A 76 -21.62 4.35 3.61
CA VAL A 76 -21.33 5.59 2.89
C VAL A 76 -19.97 5.48 2.21
N ASN A 77 -19.78 6.15 1.06
CA ASN A 77 -18.45 6.41 0.51
C ASN A 77 -18.19 7.92 0.56
N THR A 78 -17.45 8.37 1.57
CA THR A 78 -17.15 9.78 1.80
C THR A 78 -15.92 9.97 2.67
N ASN A 79 -15.23 11.08 2.47
CA ASN A 79 -14.21 11.61 3.37
C ASN A 79 -14.69 12.83 4.17
N GLU A 80 -15.97 13.21 4.05
CA GLU A 80 -16.53 14.37 4.76
C GLU A 80 -16.95 13.97 6.17
N PRO A 81 -16.37 14.57 7.24
CA PRO A 81 -16.64 14.17 8.62
C PRO A 81 -18.13 14.20 8.97
N ARG A 82 -18.85 15.25 8.55
CA ARG A 82 -20.29 15.39 8.84
C ARG A 82 -21.13 14.25 8.26
N ARG A 83 -20.82 13.79 7.05
CA ARG A 83 -21.51 12.65 6.43
C ARG A 83 -21.13 11.34 7.08
N MET A 84 -19.87 11.19 7.51
CA MET A 84 -19.41 10.02 8.23
C MET A 84 -20.11 9.88 9.58
N ARG A 85 -20.20 10.96 10.37
CA ARG A 85 -20.90 10.95 11.65
C ARG A 85 -22.35 10.51 11.52
N ARG A 86 -23.09 11.11 10.57
CA ARG A 86 -24.48 10.70 10.28
C ARG A 86 -24.60 9.21 9.92
N MET A 87 -23.60 8.65 9.24
CA MET A 87 -23.60 7.22 8.92
C MET A 87 -23.42 6.36 10.18
N LEU A 88 -22.45 6.70 11.03
CA LEU A 88 -22.18 6.00 12.28
C LEU A 88 -23.35 6.12 13.27
N GLU A 89 -23.93 7.31 13.44
CA GLU A 89 -25.12 7.55 14.26
C GLU A 89 -26.29 6.67 13.81
N ARG A 90 -26.62 6.68 12.52
CA ARG A 90 -27.66 5.82 11.94
C ARG A 90 -27.39 4.34 12.14
N ALA A 91 -26.12 3.92 12.10
CA ALA A 91 -25.76 2.54 12.36
C ALA A 91 -26.02 2.14 13.82
N LEU A 92 -25.69 3.02 14.78
CA LEU A 92 -25.95 2.80 16.20
C LEU A 92 -27.45 2.79 16.52
N GLU A 93 -28.24 3.68 15.93
CA GLU A 93 -29.70 3.69 16.05
C GLU A 93 -30.28 2.35 15.58
N ARG A 94 -29.92 1.91 14.37
CA ARG A 94 -30.38 0.62 13.82
C ARG A 94 -29.90 -0.57 14.65
N TRP A 95 -28.69 -0.52 15.19
CA TRP A 95 -28.20 -1.54 16.12
C TRP A 95 -29.09 -1.63 17.36
N GLN A 96 -29.53 -0.50 17.92
CA GLN A 96 -30.42 -0.47 19.10
C GLN A 96 -31.85 -0.95 18.81
N GLU A 97 -32.29 -0.93 17.55
CA GLU A 97 -33.60 -1.44 17.12
C GLU A 97 -33.58 -2.95 16.78
N LEU A 98 -32.40 -3.54 16.53
CA LEU A 98 -32.31 -4.94 16.12
C LEU A 98 -32.73 -5.92 17.23
N PRO A 99 -33.43 -7.01 16.92
CA PRO A 99 -33.65 -8.10 17.88
C PRO A 99 -32.32 -8.71 18.38
N LEU A 100 -32.31 -9.24 19.61
CA LEU A 100 -31.09 -9.77 20.24
C LEU A 100 -30.45 -10.89 19.40
N GLU A 101 -31.28 -11.75 18.80
CA GLU A 101 -30.85 -12.84 17.92
C GLU A 101 -30.12 -12.37 16.65
N GLN A 102 -30.29 -11.11 16.24
CA GLN A 102 -29.54 -10.53 15.12
C GLN A 102 -28.26 -9.82 15.56
N ARG A 103 -28.14 -9.53 16.87
CA ARG A 103 -26.95 -8.91 17.48
C ARG A 103 -25.94 -9.94 17.96
N VAL A 104 -26.40 -11.12 18.36
CA VAL A 104 -25.58 -12.20 18.90
C VAL A 104 -25.26 -13.20 17.80
N VAL A 105 -24.01 -13.59 17.71
CA VAL A 105 -23.52 -14.64 16.81
C VAL A 105 -23.07 -15.82 17.66
N ALA A 106 -23.55 -17.02 17.32
CA ALA A 106 -22.94 -18.26 17.81
C ALA A 106 -21.55 -18.42 17.20
N ASP A 107 -20.62 -19.08 17.88
CA ASP A 107 -19.27 -19.34 17.36
C ASP A 107 -19.33 -19.90 15.92
N LEU A 108 -18.85 -19.11 14.95
CA LEU A 108 -18.87 -19.45 13.52
C LEU A 108 -17.64 -20.26 13.09
N GLY A 109 -16.71 -20.53 14.03
CA GLY A 109 -15.41 -21.10 13.73
C GLY A 109 -14.52 -20.15 12.92
N GLU A 110 -13.31 -20.62 12.58
CA GLU A 110 -12.39 -19.88 11.73
C GLU A 110 -12.59 -20.26 10.26
N PRO A 111 -12.99 -19.31 9.38
CA PRO A 111 -13.10 -19.61 7.96
C PRO A 111 -11.70 -19.84 7.36
N VAL A 112 -11.60 -20.77 6.42
CA VAL A 112 -10.40 -20.92 5.59
C VAL A 112 -10.43 -19.84 4.52
N LEU A 113 -9.59 -18.81 4.68
CA LEU A 113 -9.51 -17.66 3.78
C LEU A 113 -8.29 -17.77 2.86
N LYS A 114 -8.46 -17.47 1.57
CA LYS A 114 -7.34 -17.47 0.60
C LYS A 114 -6.73 -16.07 0.52
N ARG A 115 -6.04 -15.70 1.60
CA ARG A 115 -5.41 -14.38 1.75
C ARG A 115 -3.96 -14.38 1.28
N LEU A 116 -3.52 -13.27 0.69
CA LEU A 116 -2.11 -13.09 0.29
C LEU A 116 -1.20 -12.99 1.52
N GLU A 117 -1.76 -12.55 2.65
CA GLU A 117 -1.18 -12.56 3.98
C GLU A 117 -0.73 -13.96 4.44
N ALA A 118 -1.31 -15.03 3.89
CA ALA A 118 -0.83 -16.40 4.13
C ALA A 118 0.59 -16.63 3.59
N ARG A 119 1.10 -15.76 2.70
CA ARG A 119 2.46 -15.80 2.16
C ARG A 119 3.44 -14.89 2.93
N TYR A 120 3.02 -14.33 4.07
CA TYR A 120 3.87 -13.46 4.88
C TYR A 120 5.23 -14.11 5.18
N PRO A 121 6.37 -13.43 4.92
CA PRO A 121 7.68 -14.03 5.08
C PRO A 121 8.17 -13.96 6.54
N THR A 122 7.71 -14.87 7.40
CA THR A 122 8.00 -14.88 8.85
C THR A 122 9.48 -14.75 9.23
N ASP A 123 10.36 -15.41 8.47
CA ASP A 123 11.83 -15.35 8.66
C ASP A 123 12.55 -14.49 7.61
N GLY A 124 11.79 -13.69 6.86
CA GLY A 124 12.29 -12.82 5.81
C GLY A 124 12.64 -11.42 6.28
N LEU A 125 12.59 -10.50 5.32
CA LEU A 125 12.67 -9.07 5.57
C LEU A 125 11.34 -8.44 5.12
N VAL A 126 10.69 -7.74 6.04
CA VAL A 126 9.49 -6.96 5.77
C VAL A 126 9.84 -5.50 6.02
N LEU A 127 9.60 -4.67 5.02
CA LEU A 127 9.81 -3.23 5.12
C LEU A 127 8.48 -2.51 5.08
N HIS A 128 8.31 -1.53 5.96
CA HIS A 128 7.25 -0.53 5.85
C HIS A 128 7.74 0.55 4.89
N GLN A 129 6.96 0.77 3.83
CA GLN A 129 7.22 1.77 2.81
C GLN A 129 6.37 3.00 3.04
N TYR A 130 6.96 4.18 2.86
CA TYR A 130 6.27 5.47 2.80
C TYR A 130 6.64 6.20 1.50
N SER A 131 5.71 6.89 0.88
CA SER A 131 5.96 7.71 -0.30
C SER A 131 5.33 9.09 -0.18
N ARG A 132 6.06 10.12 -0.66
CA ARG A 132 5.60 11.50 -0.64
C ARG A 132 6.18 12.32 -1.80
N ASP A 133 5.42 13.29 -2.28
CA ASP A 133 6.00 14.40 -3.05
C ASP A 133 6.87 15.26 -2.12
N LEU A 134 8.05 15.66 -2.61
CA LEU A 134 8.93 16.55 -1.88
C LEU A 134 8.63 18.02 -2.21
N GLU A 135 9.20 18.92 -1.43
CA GLU A 135 9.07 20.36 -1.64
C GLU A 135 9.53 20.75 -3.05
N ARG A 136 8.78 21.65 -3.68
CA ARG A 136 9.04 22.14 -5.04
C ARG A 136 8.50 23.55 -5.23
N GLU A 137 9.03 24.24 -6.23
CA GLU A 137 8.55 25.57 -6.65
C GLU A 137 7.88 25.50 -8.04
N PRO A 138 6.65 26.04 -8.21
CA PRO A 138 5.80 26.61 -7.17
C PRO A 138 5.21 25.55 -6.24
N ALA A 139 5.08 25.88 -4.95
CA ALA A 139 4.44 25.00 -3.98
C ALA A 139 2.97 24.72 -4.33
N LEU A 140 2.55 23.47 -4.14
CA LEU A 140 1.14 23.10 -4.19
C LEU A 140 0.41 23.70 -2.98
N ARG A 141 -0.82 24.19 -3.19
CA ARG A 141 -1.62 24.85 -2.14
C ARG A 141 -2.92 24.12 -1.80
N ASP A 142 -3.14 22.94 -2.37
CA ASP A 142 -4.30 22.10 -2.11
C ASP A 142 -3.93 20.85 -1.29
N TRP A 143 -4.86 19.90 -1.18
CA TRP A 143 -4.65 18.65 -0.44
C TRP A 143 -3.43 17.85 -0.93
N ARG A 144 -2.99 18.04 -2.18
CA ARG A 144 -1.86 17.31 -2.78
C ARG A 144 -0.54 17.64 -2.11
N ALA A 145 -0.38 18.84 -1.55
CA ALA A 145 0.82 19.25 -0.82
C ALA A 145 1.11 18.40 0.44
N ASN A 146 0.05 17.81 1.00
CA ASN A 146 0.10 17.00 2.22
C ASN A 146 -0.16 15.51 1.94
N ALA A 147 -0.24 15.12 0.67
CA ALA A 147 -0.50 13.74 0.30
C ALA A 147 0.74 12.87 0.54
N TRP A 148 0.54 11.75 1.20
CA TRP A 148 1.52 10.69 1.34
C TRP A 148 0.81 9.34 1.21
N ASN A 149 1.59 8.27 1.02
CA ASN A 149 1.08 6.92 1.00
C ASN A 149 2.01 5.96 1.73
N GLN A 150 1.48 4.78 2.01
CA GLN A 150 2.22 3.67 2.60
C GLN A 150 1.91 2.36 1.90
N ASP A 151 2.86 1.44 1.99
CA ASP A 151 2.77 0.07 1.52
C ASP A 151 3.75 -0.80 2.33
N PHE A 152 3.83 -2.09 2.00
CA PHE A 152 4.87 -2.98 2.52
C PHE A 152 5.72 -3.55 1.39
N VAL A 153 6.94 -3.96 1.73
CA VAL A 153 7.85 -4.67 0.83
C VAL A 153 8.24 -5.97 1.47
N TRP A 154 8.07 -7.07 0.75
CA TRP A 154 8.40 -8.39 1.27
C TRP A 154 9.61 -8.98 0.55
N PHE A 155 10.48 -9.61 1.34
CA PHE A 155 11.55 -10.47 0.86
C PHE A 155 11.48 -11.77 1.65
N THR A 156 11.55 -12.90 0.94
CA THR A 156 11.71 -14.20 1.61
C THR A 156 13.04 -14.24 2.37
N ARG A 157 13.22 -15.21 3.27
CA ARG A 157 14.49 -15.42 3.98
C ARG A 157 15.70 -15.52 3.03
N VAL A 158 15.54 -16.26 1.92
CA VAL A 158 16.60 -16.44 0.92
C VAL A 158 16.91 -15.12 0.21
N GLU A 159 15.88 -14.38 -0.17
CA GLU A 159 16.03 -13.08 -0.83
C GLU A 159 16.68 -12.06 0.11
N ALA A 160 16.23 -11.97 1.37
CA ALA A 160 16.77 -11.08 2.38
C ALA A 160 18.26 -11.36 2.63
N ARG A 161 18.66 -12.63 2.80
CA ARG A 161 20.07 -12.99 2.98
C ARG A 161 20.94 -12.55 1.80
N ALA A 162 20.41 -12.63 0.58
CA ALA A 162 21.12 -12.26 -0.64
C ALA A 162 21.37 -10.75 -0.78
N LEU A 163 20.72 -9.91 0.05
CA LEU A 163 20.99 -8.47 0.09
C LEU A 163 22.28 -8.14 0.85
N ALA A 164 22.86 -9.09 1.59
CA ALA A 164 24.09 -8.91 2.34
C ALA A 164 25.23 -9.74 1.72
N PRO A 165 26.50 -9.28 1.78
CA PRO A 165 27.63 -10.07 1.29
C PRO A 165 27.68 -11.47 1.91
N ALA A 166 28.18 -12.44 1.13
CA ALA A 166 28.36 -13.82 1.59
C ALA A 166 29.31 -13.86 2.79
N THR A 167 30.43 -13.14 2.68
CA THR A 167 31.39 -12.89 3.76
C THR A 167 31.16 -11.49 4.33
N LEU A 168 30.89 -11.41 5.64
CA LEU A 168 30.60 -10.15 6.33
C LEU A 168 31.88 -9.60 6.98
N GLU A 169 32.78 -9.09 6.15
CA GLU A 169 34.01 -8.39 6.55
C GLU A 169 33.92 -6.92 6.16
N VAL A 170 34.56 -6.03 6.91
CA VAL A 170 34.56 -4.58 6.59
C VAL A 170 35.13 -4.36 5.19
N GLY A 171 34.42 -3.60 4.37
CA GLY A 171 34.74 -3.34 2.96
C GLY A 171 34.20 -4.39 1.99
N ALA A 172 33.64 -5.51 2.46
CA ALA A 172 32.98 -6.48 1.59
C ALA A 172 31.75 -5.85 0.93
N THR A 173 31.64 -6.04 -0.39
CA THR A 173 30.53 -5.53 -1.19
C THR A 173 29.80 -6.65 -1.91
N THR A 174 28.50 -6.47 -2.15
CA THR A 174 27.74 -7.32 -3.05
C THR A 174 26.71 -6.48 -3.80
N PRO A 175 26.54 -6.66 -5.12
CA PRO A 175 25.34 -6.16 -5.79
C PRO A 175 24.12 -6.91 -5.27
N TRP A 176 22.99 -6.22 -5.19
CA TRP A 176 21.70 -6.88 -4.99
C TRP A 176 21.40 -7.78 -6.21
N PRO A 177 20.76 -8.94 -6.02
CA PRO A 177 20.29 -9.75 -7.14
C PRO A 177 19.43 -8.92 -8.09
N SER A 178 19.69 -9.02 -9.40
CA SER A 178 19.07 -8.17 -10.42
C SER A 178 17.55 -8.24 -10.41
N GLU A 179 16.98 -9.43 -10.18
CA GLU A 179 15.53 -9.61 -10.06
C GLU A 179 14.93 -8.89 -8.84
N LEU A 180 15.65 -8.83 -7.71
CA LEU A 180 15.19 -8.12 -6.51
C LEU A 180 15.28 -6.60 -6.69
N ALA A 181 16.39 -6.10 -7.25
CA ALA A 181 16.53 -4.69 -7.58
C ALA A 181 15.46 -4.24 -8.59
N ARG A 182 15.19 -5.06 -9.62
CA ARG A 182 14.12 -4.80 -10.59
C ARG A 182 12.73 -4.91 -9.98
N ARG A 183 12.47 -5.86 -9.07
CA ARG A 183 11.19 -5.95 -8.35
C ARG A 183 10.93 -4.70 -7.52
N LEU A 184 11.94 -4.23 -6.78
CA LEU A 184 11.87 -2.98 -6.03
C LEU A 184 11.55 -1.80 -6.96
N ALA A 185 12.28 -1.66 -8.08
CA ALA A 185 12.03 -0.61 -9.06
C ALA A 185 10.63 -0.66 -9.67
N ARG A 186 10.15 -1.86 -10.02
CA ARG A 186 8.84 -2.06 -10.69
C ARG A 186 7.65 -1.87 -9.77
N CYS A 187 7.77 -2.31 -8.52
CA CYS A 187 6.62 -2.49 -7.63
C CYS A 187 6.60 -1.48 -6.48
N HIS A 188 7.76 -0.95 -6.08
CA HIS A 188 7.88 -0.12 -4.88
C HIS A 188 8.39 1.29 -5.17
N LEU A 189 9.17 1.47 -6.22
CA LEU A 189 9.59 2.80 -6.70
C LEU A 189 8.62 3.30 -7.76
N VAL A 190 7.33 3.31 -7.41
CA VAL A 190 6.22 3.74 -8.27
C VAL A 190 5.55 4.99 -7.69
N ASP A 191 4.94 5.80 -8.55
CA ASP A 191 4.23 7.00 -8.13
C ASP A 191 2.83 6.65 -7.59
N ASN A 192 2.78 6.17 -6.34
CA ASN A 192 1.55 5.86 -5.60
C ASN A 192 1.18 6.96 -4.57
N VAL A 193 1.90 8.09 -4.51
CA VAL A 193 1.77 9.11 -3.44
C VAL A 193 0.31 9.54 -3.22
N ARG A 194 -0.45 9.72 -4.29
CA ARG A 194 -1.80 10.30 -4.25
C ARG A 194 -2.91 9.33 -4.66
N GLY A 195 -2.57 8.07 -4.92
CA GLY A 195 -3.51 7.12 -5.49
C GLY A 195 -2.92 5.77 -5.83
N GLN A 196 -3.66 5.01 -6.64
CA GLN A 196 -3.28 3.67 -7.06
C GLN A 196 -2.48 3.74 -8.36
N VAL A 197 -1.50 2.84 -8.49
CA VAL A 197 -0.65 2.72 -9.67
C VAL A 197 -0.39 1.23 -9.91
N SER A 198 -0.29 0.84 -11.18
CA SER A 198 0.20 -0.47 -11.57
C SER A 198 1.73 -0.52 -11.53
N ALA A 199 2.29 -1.71 -11.34
CA ALA A 199 3.73 -1.90 -11.52
C ALA A 199 4.20 -1.43 -12.90
N PHE A 200 5.46 -1.03 -13.00
CA PHE A 200 6.10 -0.87 -14.29
C PHE A 200 6.18 -2.22 -15.02
N ARG A 201 5.98 -2.23 -16.34
CA ARG A 201 6.26 -3.40 -17.18
C ARG A 201 7.74 -3.79 -17.04
N ARG A 202 8.05 -5.08 -17.21
CA ARG A 202 9.44 -5.60 -17.11
C ARG A 202 10.42 -4.81 -17.99
N GLY A 203 10.04 -4.51 -19.23
CA GLY A 203 10.85 -3.76 -20.19
C GLY A 203 10.92 -2.24 -19.94
N SER A 204 10.13 -1.71 -19.01
CA SER A 204 10.11 -0.28 -18.67
C SER A 204 11.15 0.12 -17.63
N VAL A 205 11.82 -0.86 -16.99
CA VAL A 205 12.96 -0.60 -16.11
C VAL A 205 14.24 -0.54 -16.93
N GLU A 206 14.69 0.68 -17.18
CA GLU A 206 15.92 1.00 -17.89
C GLU A 206 17.15 0.70 -17.03
N LYS A 207 17.07 1.01 -15.72
CA LYS A 207 18.16 0.82 -14.76
C LYS A 207 17.61 0.44 -13.38
N ALA A 208 18.22 -0.55 -12.74
CA ALA A 208 17.95 -0.92 -11.35
C ALA A 208 19.20 -1.59 -10.77
N GLU A 209 20.02 -0.81 -10.08
CA GLU A 209 21.30 -1.24 -9.52
C GLU A 209 21.36 -0.80 -8.06
N LEU A 210 21.48 -1.76 -7.15
CA LEU A 210 21.73 -1.50 -5.73
C LEU A 210 22.92 -2.34 -5.29
N GLN A 211 23.73 -1.80 -4.40
CA GLN A 211 24.89 -2.46 -3.84
C GLN A 211 24.89 -2.28 -2.32
N SER A 212 25.25 -3.35 -1.63
CA SER A 212 25.50 -3.36 -0.19
C SER A 212 27.00 -3.35 0.07
N CYS A 213 27.44 -2.60 1.08
CA CYS A 213 28.82 -2.55 1.56
C CYS A 213 28.83 -2.72 3.08
N VAL A 214 29.63 -3.64 3.61
CA VAL A 214 29.81 -3.78 5.06
C VAL A 214 30.74 -2.68 5.55
N THR A 215 30.27 -1.84 6.47
CA THR A 215 31.04 -0.70 6.99
C THR A 215 31.59 -0.96 8.40
N SER A 216 30.97 -1.85 9.17
CA SER A 216 31.47 -2.27 10.48
C SER A 216 31.02 -3.68 10.82
N VAL A 217 31.80 -4.39 11.63
CA VAL A 217 31.41 -5.67 12.24
C VAL A 217 31.80 -5.64 13.71
N ALA A 218 30.82 -5.76 14.60
CA ALA A 218 31.02 -5.74 16.05
C ALA A 218 29.89 -6.49 16.75
N ASP A 219 30.19 -7.16 17.86
CA ASP A 219 29.19 -7.78 18.75
C ASP A 219 28.18 -8.70 18.06
N GLY A 220 28.65 -9.53 17.11
CA GLY A 220 27.75 -10.43 16.37
C GLY A 220 26.91 -9.74 15.28
N ARG A 221 27.17 -8.47 14.98
CA ARG A 221 26.42 -7.67 14.00
C ARG A 221 27.30 -7.05 12.94
N ALA A 222 26.78 -6.96 11.73
CA ALA A 222 27.38 -6.20 10.63
C ALA A 222 26.51 -4.99 10.31
N THR A 223 27.11 -3.80 10.22
CA THR A 223 26.44 -2.62 9.64
C THR A 223 26.71 -2.62 8.14
N LEU A 224 25.65 -2.43 7.35
CA LEU A 224 25.73 -2.32 5.91
C LEU A 224 25.27 -0.92 5.48
N GLU A 225 25.98 -0.34 4.52
CA GLU A 225 25.49 0.79 3.72
C GLU A 225 24.95 0.28 2.38
N PHE A 226 23.87 0.91 1.92
CA PHE A 226 23.29 0.68 0.61
C PHE A 226 23.48 1.91 -0.27
N ARG A 227 23.82 1.70 -1.54
CA ARG A 227 23.80 2.74 -2.57
C ARG A 227 23.25 2.17 -3.87
N GLY A 228 22.52 2.99 -4.61
CA GLY A 228 21.96 2.53 -5.87
C GLY A 228 21.27 3.60 -6.69
N VAL A 229 20.78 3.17 -7.84
CA VAL A 229 20.01 4.00 -8.77
C VAL A 229 18.90 3.16 -9.41
N SER A 230 17.77 3.82 -9.63
CA SER A 230 16.62 3.26 -10.35
C SER A 230 16.16 4.23 -11.42
N ARG A 231 15.82 3.71 -12.60
CA ARG A 231 15.21 4.46 -13.68
C ARG A 231 14.17 3.60 -14.37
N ALA A 232 12.92 4.04 -14.30
CA ALA A 232 11.82 3.44 -15.02
C ALA A 232 11.05 4.49 -15.81
N THR A 233 10.75 4.18 -17.07
CA THR A 233 9.88 4.96 -17.95
C THR A 233 8.95 4.01 -18.68
N GLU A 234 7.66 4.33 -18.68
CA GLU A 234 6.65 3.56 -19.39
C GLU A 234 5.79 4.48 -20.23
N ASN A 235 5.57 4.08 -21.49
CA ASN A 235 4.64 4.73 -22.40
C ASN A 235 3.31 3.98 -22.41
N GLY A 236 2.22 4.73 -22.46
CA GLY A 236 0.88 4.19 -22.53
C GLY A 236 -0.18 5.26 -22.68
N ALA A 237 -1.39 4.81 -22.99
CA ALA A 237 -2.58 5.64 -23.01
C ALA A 237 -3.36 5.39 -21.73
N TRP A 238 -3.29 6.31 -20.78
CA TRP A 238 -4.01 6.24 -19.50
C TRP A 238 -4.98 7.41 -19.37
N PRO A 239 -6.21 7.17 -18.90
CA PRO A 239 -7.17 8.25 -18.67
C PRO A 239 -6.87 8.97 -17.36
N VAL A 240 -5.90 9.88 -17.41
CA VAL A 240 -5.37 10.61 -16.25
C VAL A 240 -6.34 11.69 -15.79
N ALA A 241 -7.10 12.29 -16.71
CA ALA A 241 -8.15 13.26 -16.40
C ALA A 241 -9.50 12.60 -16.04
N GLY A 242 -9.48 11.29 -15.74
CA GLY A 242 -10.62 10.52 -15.29
C GLY A 242 -11.69 10.39 -16.37
N PHE A 243 -12.92 10.83 -16.07
CA PHE A 243 -14.02 10.73 -17.04
C PHE A 243 -13.82 11.60 -18.29
N LYS A 244 -12.96 12.63 -18.23
CA LYS A 244 -12.73 13.55 -19.35
C LYS A 244 -12.00 12.89 -20.51
N ASP A 245 -11.15 11.91 -20.24
CA ASP A 245 -10.30 11.23 -21.23
C ASP A 245 -10.48 9.69 -21.20
N ARG A 246 -11.50 9.17 -20.49
CA ARG A 246 -11.75 7.73 -20.33
C ARG A 246 -11.90 6.97 -21.65
N VAL A 247 -12.52 7.58 -22.66
CA VAL A 247 -12.88 6.91 -23.93
C VAL A 247 -11.69 6.85 -24.90
N ALA A 248 -10.89 7.90 -24.95
CA ALA A 248 -9.76 8.02 -25.85
C ALA A 248 -8.60 8.73 -25.13
N PRO A 249 -7.94 8.03 -24.19
CA PRO A 249 -6.82 8.62 -23.47
C PRO A 249 -5.67 8.93 -24.42
N GLY A 250 -5.05 10.11 -24.25
CA GLY A 250 -3.85 10.47 -24.99
C GLY A 250 -2.66 9.59 -24.59
N GLU A 251 -1.75 9.36 -25.53
CA GLU A 251 -0.46 8.75 -25.22
C GLU A 251 0.38 9.67 -24.34
N GLN A 252 1.02 9.10 -23.33
CA GLN A 252 1.94 9.80 -22.45
C GLN A 252 2.98 8.84 -21.87
N SER A 253 4.02 9.42 -21.28
CA SER A 253 5.01 8.70 -20.50
C SER A 253 4.76 8.91 -19.01
N ARG A 254 4.97 7.87 -18.21
CA ARG A 254 5.09 7.95 -16.75
C ARG A 254 6.43 7.37 -16.32
N GLY A 255 6.97 7.83 -15.20
CA GLY A 255 8.22 7.28 -14.70
C GLY A 255 8.66 7.83 -13.35
N PHE A 256 9.68 7.17 -12.81
CA PHE A 256 10.40 7.61 -11.62
C PHE A 256 11.88 7.29 -11.80
N ARG A 257 12.72 8.30 -11.54
CA ARG A 257 14.18 8.19 -11.58
C ARG A 257 14.69 8.56 -10.20
N ALA A 258 15.39 7.67 -9.54
CA ALA A 258 15.78 7.83 -8.15
C ALA A 258 17.22 7.40 -7.91
N GLU A 259 17.88 8.11 -7.01
CA GLU A 259 19.07 7.64 -6.32
C GLU A 259 18.65 7.04 -4.99
N LEU A 260 19.36 5.98 -4.58
CA LEU A 260 19.06 5.22 -3.38
C LEU A 260 20.26 5.25 -2.44
N ALA A 261 20.01 5.50 -1.16
CA ALA A 261 21.00 5.42 -0.10
C ALA A 261 20.35 4.93 1.20
N GLY A 262 21.06 4.11 1.96
CA GLY A 262 20.50 3.53 3.18
C GLY A 262 21.53 2.89 4.08
N ARG A 263 21.07 2.43 5.23
CA ARG A 263 21.84 1.71 6.24
C ARG A 263 21.01 0.55 6.79
N ALA A 264 21.66 -0.55 7.13
CA ALA A 264 21.03 -1.62 7.90
C ALA A 264 21.99 -2.25 8.89
N VAL A 265 21.43 -2.97 9.85
CA VAL A 265 22.17 -3.83 10.77
C VAL A 265 21.74 -5.28 10.56
N PHE A 266 22.70 -6.15 10.29
CA PHE A 266 22.51 -7.57 10.03
C PHE A 266 23.07 -8.39 11.20
N GLU A 267 22.22 -9.18 11.83
CA GLU A 267 22.55 -10.08 12.95
C GLU A 267 23.13 -11.39 12.40
N LEU A 268 24.36 -11.72 12.79
CA LEU A 268 25.11 -12.87 12.25
C LEU A 268 24.49 -14.20 12.67
N ALA A 269 24.05 -14.31 13.93
CA ALA A 269 23.54 -15.56 14.48
C ALA A 269 22.22 -15.99 13.83
N SER A 270 21.27 -15.04 13.68
CA SER A 270 19.97 -15.32 13.06
C SER A 270 19.97 -15.14 11.55
N GLN A 271 21.00 -14.52 10.98
CA GLN A 271 21.10 -14.13 9.57
C GLN A 271 19.92 -13.27 9.11
N ARG A 272 19.57 -12.26 9.91
CA ARG A 272 18.43 -11.36 9.68
C ARG A 272 18.84 -9.90 9.81
N PHE A 273 18.17 -9.02 9.07
CA PHE A 273 18.23 -7.60 9.36
C PHE A 273 17.41 -7.30 10.62
N VAL A 274 18.00 -6.52 11.53
CA VAL A 274 17.39 -6.08 12.80
C VAL A 274 17.22 -4.56 12.86
N GLU A 275 17.89 -3.84 11.96
CA GLU A 275 17.60 -2.45 11.60
C GLU A 275 17.68 -2.37 10.07
N PHE A 276 16.82 -1.57 9.46
CA PHE A 276 16.87 -1.34 8.02
C PHE A 276 16.26 0.03 7.71
N GLU A 277 16.99 0.84 6.95
CA GLU A 277 16.57 2.14 6.48
C GLU A 277 17.07 2.34 5.04
N LEU A 278 16.19 2.76 4.13
CA LEU A 278 16.54 3.05 2.75
C LEU A 278 15.70 4.22 2.24
N ALA A 279 16.36 5.25 1.74
CA ALA A 279 15.71 6.36 1.04
C ALA A 279 15.94 6.21 -0.47
N ALA A 280 14.88 6.43 -1.25
CA ALA A 280 14.93 6.63 -2.68
C ALA A 280 14.40 8.04 -3.00
N VAL A 281 15.26 8.91 -3.53
CA VAL A 281 14.91 10.30 -3.82
C VAL A 281 15.18 10.60 -5.28
N GLY A 282 14.25 11.28 -5.93
CA GLY A 282 14.47 11.75 -7.29
C GLY A 282 13.23 12.33 -7.94
N THR A 283 13.08 12.14 -9.25
CA THR A 283 12.11 12.85 -10.07
C THR A 283 11.07 11.89 -10.63
N ARG A 284 9.80 12.10 -10.27
CA ARG A 284 8.65 11.47 -10.91
C ARG A 284 8.15 12.33 -12.06
N PHE A 285 7.48 11.74 -13.04
CA PHE A 285 6.82 12.46 -14.12
C PHE A 285 5.65 11.65 -14.70
N GLY A 286 4.74 12.35 -15.38
CA GLY A 286 3.54 11.78 -15.98
C GLY A 286 2.46 11.38 -14.97
N GLY A 287 1.49 10.60 -15.45
CA GLY A 287 0.37 10.12 -14.67
C GLY A 287 -0.15 8.79 -15.16
N SER A 288 -0.98 8.16 -14.34
CA SER A 288 -1.80 7.01 -14.74
C SER A 288 -3.21 7.20 -14.18
N GLN A 289 -4.14 6.36 -14.60
CA GLN A 289 -5.58 6.55 -14.39
C GLN A 289 -5.99 6.90 -12.95
N PHE A 290 -5.35 6.29 -11.95
CA PHE A 290 -5.78 6.38 -10.56
C PHE A 290 -4.75 6.98 -9.61
N ASN A 291 -3.64 7.52 -10.12
CA ASN A 291 -2.58 8.05 -9.26
C ASN A 291 -2.73 9.54 -8.92
N GLY A 292 -3.83 10.19 -9.34
CA GLY A 292 -4.18 11.55 -8.91
C GLY A 292 -3.26 12.65 -9.45
N ARG A 293 -2.71 12.46 -10.66
CA ARG A 293 -1.80 13.40 -11.34
C ARG A 293 -2.48 14.31 -12.38
N ASP A 294 -3.81 14.29 -12.51
CA ASP A 294 -4.53 15.26 -13.35
C ASP A 294 -4.12 16.70 -13.00
N GLY A 295 -3.68 17.46 -14.01
CA GLY A 295 -3.14 18.81 -13.87
C GLY A 295 -1.75 18.93 -13.23
N ASP A 296 -1.01 17.83 -13.08
CA ASP A 296 0.31 17.81 -12.42
C ASP A 296 1.23 16.73 -13.00
N LEU A 297 1.45 16.76 -14.32
CA LEU A 297 2.22 15.74 -15.07
C LEU A 297 3.70 16.06 -15.22
N GLU A 298 4.07 17.33 -15.03
CA GLU A 298 5.46 17.77 -15.18
C GLU A 298 6.40 17.07 -14.19
N PRO A 299 7.69 16.94 -14.54
CA PRO A 299 8.70 16.41 -13.65
C PRO A 299 8.71 17.12 -12.30
N ALA A 300 8.72 16.35 -11.21
CA ALA A 300 8.71 16.90 -9.85
C ALA A 300 9.38 15.95 -8.84
N PRO A 301 9.90 16.49 -7.73
CA PRO A 301 10.64 15.69 -6.77
C PRO A 301 9.70 14.81 -5.93
N MET A 302 10.13 13.57 -5.72
CA MET A 302 9.42 12.55 -4.95
C MET A 302 10.42 11.75 -4.11
N GLY A 303 10.00 11.36 -2.91
CA GLY A 303 10.76 10.51 -2.00
C GLY A 303 9.99 9.25 -1.66
N VAL A 304 10.71 8.14 -1.51
CA VAL A 304 10.22 6.88 -0.95
C VAL A 304 11.16 6.47 0.18
N TRP A 305 10.61 6.21 1.36
CA TRP A 305 11.33 5.73 2.54
C TRP A 305 10.93 4.29 2.81
N PHE A 306 11.91 3.48 3.21
CA PHE A 306 11.69 2.13 3.68
C PHE A 306 12.34 1.97 5.05
N GLU A 307 11.62 1.40 5.98
CA GLU A 307 12.14 1.00 7.29
C GLU A 307 11.74 -0.42 7.64
N LEU A 308 12.44 -1.04 8.58
CA LEU A 308 12.07 -2.36 9.09
C LEU A 308 10.66 -2.30 9.71
N ALA A 309 9.75 -3.14 9.22
CA ALA A 309 8.42 -3.27 9.80
C ALA A 309 8.49 -3.92 11.19
N SER A 310 7.54 -3.59 12.07
CA SER A 310 7.38 -4.25 13.34
C SER A 310 6.76 -5.65 13.18
N ASP A 311 6.90 -6.48 14.23
CA ASP A 311 6.28 -7.81 14.25
C ASP A 311 4.77 -7.77 14.56
N ALA A 312 4.18 -6.58 14.69
CA ALA A 312 2.77 -6.40 15.01
C ALA A 312 1.89 -7.03 13.92
N PRO A 313 0.80 -7.73 14.28
CA PRO A 313 -0.13 -8.31 13.29
C PRO A 313 -0.67 -7.28 12.28
N ALA A 314 -0.82 -6.02 12.70
CA ALA A 314 -1.29 -4.92 11.86
C ALA A 314 -0.34 -4.54 10.71
N GLU A 315 0.93 -4.95 10.78
CA GLU A 315 1.94 -4.70 9.74
C GLU A 315 2.17 -5.91 8.82
N ARG A 316 1.44 -7.01 9.05
CA ARG A 316 1.50 -8.21 8.19
C ARG A 316 0.59 -8.08 6.97
N VAL A 317 0.60 -6.92 6.34
CA VAL A 317 -0.24 -6.60 5.18
C VAL A 317 0.52 -6.93 3.90
N ALA A 318 -0.15 -7.59 2.95
CA ALA A 318 0.47 -7.91 1.68
C ALA A 318 0.80 -6.63 0.88
N PRO A 319 1.97 -6.57 0.21
CA PRO A 319 2.30 -5.47 -0.69
C PRO A 319 1.21 -5.23 -1.72
N ALA A 320 0.91 -3.97 -2.02
CA ALA A 320 -0.17 -3.60 -2.94
C ALA A 320 0.03 -4.14 -4.35
N LEU A 321 1.23 -4.61 -4.71
CA LEU A 321 1.56 -5.22 -6.00
C LEU A 321 2.18 -6.62 -5.83
N VAL A 322 1.85 -7.34 -4.74
CA VAL A 322 2.44 -8.66 -4.42
C VAL A 322 2.24 -9.71 -5.53
N TRP A 323 1.18 -9.60 -6.33
CA TRP A 323 0.95 -10.50 -7.47
C TRP A 323 2.03 -10.40 -8.56
N GLU A 324 2.80 -9.31 -8.59
CA GLU A 324 3.94 -9.13 -9.50
C GLU A 324 5.23 -9.81 -9.02
N TYR A 325 5.25 -10.35 -7.80
CA TYR A 325 6.44 -10.96 -7.20
C TYR A 325 6.77 -12.32 -7.80
N GLY A 326 5.78 -12.99 -8.42
CA GLY A 326 5.95 -14.35 -8.94
C GLY A 326 5.99 -15.43 -7.85
N TRP A 327 5.44 -15.15 -6.67
CA TRP A 327 5.30 -16.09 -5.56
C TRP A 327 4.15 -17.06 -5.74
#